data_AF-A0A924GUC1-F1
#
_entry.id   AF-A0A924GUC1-F1
#
_cell.length_a   1.000
_cell.length_b   1.000
_cell.length_c   1.000
_cell.angle_alpha   90.00
_cell.angle_beta   90.00
_cell.angle_gamma   90.00
#
_symmetry.space_group_name_H-M   'P 1'
#
loop_
_entity.id
_entity.type
_entity.pdbx_description
1 polymer ?
#
loop_
_entity_poly.entity_id
_entity_poly.type
_entity_poly.pdbx_seq_one_letter_code
_entity_poly.pdbx_strand_id
1 'polypeptide(L)'
;MINFRRLVSSVVAGLALAASFAPFTAQAQSGDKAVVQTERVRAELMAHAPDGVEPGKQVWVGLQLKHAPEWHTYWKNSGDSGLPTHVQWTLPAGVTAGDIAWPLPKKIPIGPLA
;
A
#
# COMPACT_ATOMS: atom_id res chain seq x y z
N MET A 1 -64.84 54.36 12.89
CA MET A 1 -64.56 52.91 12.72
C MET A 1 -63.06 52.71 12.86
N ILE A 2 -62.66 52.13 13.98
CA ILE A 2 -61.27 51.87 14.38
C ILE A 2 -60.94 50.45 13.91
N ASN A 3 -59.79 50.22 13.27
CA ASN A 3 -59.22 48.87 13.18
C ASN A 3 -57.72 48.89 13.45
N PHE A 4 -57.41 48.20 14.54
CA PHE A 4 -56.14 48.09 15.24
C PHE A 4 -55.55 46.74 14.84
N ARG A 5 -54.47 46.71 14.04
CA ARG A 5 -53.70 45.48 13.83
C ARG A 5 -52.29 45.67 14.36
N ARG A 6 -51.93 44.70 15.21
CA ARG A 6 -50.92 44.72 16.26
C ARG A 6 -49.50 44.72 15.70
N LEU A 7 -48.62 45.33 16.49
CA LEU A 7 -47.17 45.36 16.39
C LEU A 7 -46.64 44.43 17.48
N VAL A 8 -45.92 43.33 17.16
CA VAL A 8 -44.99 42.66 18.09
C VAL A 8 -43.88 41.96 17.29
N SER A 9 -42.65 42.27 17.69
CA SER A 9 -41.31 41.82 17.27
C SER A 9 -41.06 40.31 17.27
N SER A 10 -40.03 39.84 16.54
CA SER A 10 -38.79 39.29 17.15
C SER A 10 -37.78 38.82 16.09
N VAL A 11 -36.54 39.27 16.30
CA VAL A 11 -35.27 38.81 15.72
C VAL A 11 -34.98 37.37 16.19
N VAL A 12 -34.20 36.58 15.43
CA VAL A 12 -33.05 35.75 15.87
C VAL A 12 -32.85 34.46 15.04
N ALA A 13 -31.65 34.42 14.45
CA ALA A 13 -30.74 33.29 14.21
C ALA A 13 -31.09 32.10 13.31
N GLY A 14 -30.07 31.67 12.55
CA GLY A 14 -29.87 30.25 12.32
C GLY A 14 -29.04 29.90 11.09
N LEU A 15 -27.71 29.89 11.24
CA LEU A 15 -26.80 28.88 10.66
C LEU A 15 -27.23 28.19 9.35
N ALA A 16 -26.70 28.63 8.22
CA ALA A 16 -26.62 27.82 7.01
C ALA A 16 -25.21 27.89 6.41
N LEU A 17 -24.19 27.56 7.21
CA LEU A 17 -22.81 27.37 6.73
C LEU A 17 -22.24 26.07 7.28
N ALA A 18 -22.97 24.96 7.10
CA ALA A 18 -22.54 23.64 7.53
C ALA A 18 -22.95 22.59 6.49
N ALA A 19 -22.37 22.63 5.29
CA ALA A 19 -22.68 21.63 4.27
C ALA A 19 -21.54 21.41 3.27
N SER A 20 -20.29 21.20 3.73
CA SER A 20 -19.23 20.73 2.82
C SER A 20 -18.08 19.98 3.51
N PHE A 21 -18.36 19.16 4.53
CA PHE A 21 -17.42 18.11 4.90
C PHE A 21 -17.96 16.79 4.33
N ALA A 22 -17.68 16.55 3.05
CA ALA A 22 -17.84 15.21 2.49
C ALA A 22 -16.72 14.35 3.10
N PRO A 23 -17.03 13.29 3.85
CA PRO A 23 -15.99 12.36 4.30
C PRO A 23 -15.36 11.74 3.05
N PHE A 24 -14.07 11.96 2.87
CA PHE A 24 -13.30 11.26 1.84
C PHE A 24 -13.18 9.79 2.26
N THR A 25 -14.13 8.97 1.81
CA THR A 25 -14.09 7.52 2.03
C THR A 25 -13.04 6.94 1.10
N ALA A 26 -11.88 6.56 1.65
CA ALA A 26 -10.87 5.82 0.91
C ALA A 26 -11.46 4.46 0.50
N GLN A 27 -11.73 4.28 -0.80
CA GLN A 27 -12.22 3.02 -1.33
C GLN A 27 -11.03 2.09 -1.58
N ALA A 28 -10.95 0.99 -0.83
CA ALA A 28 -9.91 0.00 -1.03
C ALA A 28 -10.03 -0.58 -2.45
N GLN A 29 -8.96 -0.45 -3.24
CA GLN A 29 -8.90 -0.99 -4.59
C GLN A 29 -8.58 -2.49 -4.50
N SER A 30 -9.60 -3.31 -4.32
CA SER A 30 -9.50 -4.77 -4.39
C SER A 30 -9.29 -5.18 -5.85
N GLY A 31 -8.04 -5.26 -6.29
CA GLY A 31 -7.69 -5.79 -7.61
C GLY A 31 -7.47 -7.30 -7.55
N ASP A 32 -8.19 -8.07 -8.36
CA ASP A 32 -8.05 -9.53 -8.53
C ASP A 32 -6.68 -10.00 -9.07
N LYS A 33 -5.67 -9.13 -9.13
CA LYS A 33 -4.35 -9.39 -9.74
C LYS A 33 -3.17 -9.19 -8.80
N ALA A 34 -3.35 -9.49 -7.51
CA ALA A 34 -2.24 -9.42 -6.54
C ALA A 34 -1.22 -10.58 -6.68
N VAL A 35 -1.56 -11.62 -7.45
CA VAL A 35 -0.77 -12.86 -7.57
C VAL A 35 -0.38 -13.11 -9.03
N VAL A 36 0.91 -13.36 -9.25
CA VAL A 36 1.46 -13.86 -10.51
C VAL A 36 1.89 -15.31 -10.30
N GLN A 37 1.37 -16.22 -11.13
CA GLN A 37 1.68 -17.64 -11.07
C GLN A 37 2.37 -18.08 -12.34
N THR A 38 3.49 -18.78 -12.19
CA THR A 38 4.17 -19.55 -13.25
C THR A 38 4.28 -21.01 -12.83
N GLU A 39 4.87 -21.86 -13.68
CA GLU A 39 5.21 -23.23 -13.28
C GLU A 39 6.21 -23.26 -12.11
N ARG A 40 7.11 -22.26 -12.01
CA ARG A 40 8.29 -22.31 -11.14
C ARG A 40 8.18 -21.46 -9.88
N VAL A 41 7.35 -20.42 -9.92
CA VAL A 41 7.17 -19.51 -8.80
C VAL A 41 5.77 -18.92 -8.78
N ARG A 42 5.21 -18.82 -7.57
CA ARG A 42 4.09 -17.95 -7.22
C ARG A 42 4.64 -16.68 -6.58
N ALA A 43 4.33 -15.52 -7.15
CA ALA A 43 4.71 -14.21 -6.63
C ALA A 43 3.46 -13.46 -6.17
N GLU A 44 3.52 -12.84 -4.98
CA GLU A 44 2.42 -12.07 -4.40
C GLU A 44 2.97 -10.89 -3.61
N LEU A 45 2.30 -9.73 -3.69
CA LEU A 45 2.58 -8.60 -2.82
C LEU A 45 1.77 -8.72 -1.53
N MET A 46 2.46 -8.62 -0.40
CA MET A 46 1.87 -8.58 0.94
C MET A 46 2.09 -7.21 1.57
N ALA A 47 1.09 -6.68 2.27
CA ALA A 47 1.21 -5.44 3.00
C ALA A 47 1.17 -5.69 4.52
N HIS A 48 2.02 -4.99 5.26
CA HIS A 48 1.98 -4.94 6.71
C HIS A 48 2.05 -3.48 7.16
N ALA A 49 0.94 -2.99 7.70
CA ALA A 49 0.74 -1.59 8.10
C ALA A 49 0.01 -1.55 9.46
N PRO A 50 0.69 -1.85 10.57
CA PRO A 50 0.06 -1.94 11.89
C PRO A 50 -0.53 -0.60 12.36
N ASP A 51 0.05 0.52 11.93
CA ASP A 51 -0.41 1.88 12.24
C ASP A 51 -1.34 2.48 11.18
N GLY A 52 -1.78 1.67 10.20
CA GLY A 52 -2.59 2.14 9.07
C GLY A 52 -1.79 2.76 7.92
N VAL A 53 -2.51 3.27 6.92
CA VAL A 53 -1.95 3.87 5.69
C VAL A 53 -2.30 5.36 5.67
N GLU A 54 -1.60 6.14 6.49
CA GLU A 54 -1.76 7.58 6.62
C GLU A 54 -0.44 8.32 6.30
N PRO A 55 -0.47 9.62 5.94
CA PRO A 55 0.75 10.38 5.73
C PRO A 55 1.71 10.33 6.92
N GLY A 56 2.99 10.05 6.64
CA GLY A 56 4.03 9.94 7.67
C GLY A 56 4.08 8.60 8.40
N LYS A 57 3.14 7.67 8.15
CA LYS A 57 3.21 6.29 8.66
C LYS A 57 3.98 5.38 7.72
N GLN A 58 4.71 4.42 8.29
CA GLN A 58 5.46 3.45 7.52
C GLN A 58 4.59 2.24 7.17
N VAL A 59 4.62 1.86 5.90
CA VAL A 59 3.99 0.64 5.38
C VAL A 59 5.08 -0.29 4.85
N TRP A 60 5.06 -1.53 5.30
CA TRP A 60 5.91 -2.57 4.74
C TRP A 60 5.18 -3.25 3.60
N VAL A 61 5.83 -3.32 2.43
CA VAL A 61 5.37 -4.13 1.31
C VAL A 61 6.40 -5.22 1.06
N GLY A 62 5.97 -6.48 1.19
CA GLY A 62 6.78 -7.66 0.95
C GLY A 62 6.43 -8.32 -0.37
N LEU A 63 7.44 -8.67 -1.18
CA LEU A 63 7.29 -9.60 -2.30
C LEU A 63 7.46 -11.02 -1.78
N GLN A 64 6.36 -11.76 -1.63
CA GLN A 64 6.40 -13.18 -1.29
C GLN A 64 6.61 -14.01 -2.56
N LEU A 65 7.70 -14.78 -2.58
CA LEU A 65 7.99 -15.77 -3.61
C LEU A 65 7.88 -17.17 -3.02
N LYS A 66 7.01 -18.00 -3.59
CA LYS A 66 6.92 -19.44 -3.29
C LYS A 66 7.38 -20.22 -4.51
N HIS A 67 8.55 -20.83 -4.40
CA HIS A 67 9.19 -21.59 -5.48
C HIS A 67 8.68 -23.03 -5.53
N ALA A 68 8.67 -23.60 -6.75
CA ALA A 68 8.61 -25.03 -6.95
C ALA A 68 9.89 -25.72 -6.42
N PRO A 69 9.88 -27.05 -6.20
CA PRO A 69 11.07 -27.78 -5.75
C PRO A 69 12.29 -27.53 -6.64
N GLU A 70 13.47 -27.39 -6.03
CA GLU A 70 14.76 -27.09 -6.69
C GLU A 70 14.85 -25.73 -7.42
N TRP A 71 13.80 -24.89 -7.36
CA TRP A 71 13.84 -23.54 -7.90
C TRP A 71 14.17 -22.52 -6.82
N HIS A 72 14.98 -21.53 -7.22
CA HIS A 72 15.47 -20.49 -6.34
C HIS A 72 15.50 -19.14 -7.04
N THR A 73 15.51 -18.07 -6.25
CA THR A 73 15.73 -16.70 -6.71
C THR A 73 16.99 -16.16 -6.05
N TYR A 74 17.79 -15.41 -6.81
CA TYR A 74 19.05 -14.87 -6.32
C TYR A 74 18.86 -13.77 -5.28
N TRP A 75 19.74 -13.81 -4.29
CA TRP A 75 19.88 -12.79 -3.25
C TRP A 75 20.70 -11.59 -3.75
N LYS A 76 20.82 -10.55 -2.91
CA LYS A 76 21.61 -9.33 -3.20
C LYS A 76 23.01 -9.62 -3.77
N ASN A 77 23.67 -10.64 -3.24
CA ASN A 77 24.95 -11.14 -3.75
C ASN A 77 24.70 -12.45 -4.50
N SER A 78 24.44 -12.36 -5.81
CA SER A 78 24.02 -13.47 -6.66
C SER A 78 25.14 -14.42 -7.10
N GLY A 79 26.40 -14.10 -6.79
CA GLY A 79 27.56 -14.81 -7.33
C GLY A 79 27.75 -14.57 -8.83
N ASP A 80 28.55 -15.40 -9.48
CA ASP A 80 28.95 -15.21 -10.89
C ASP A 80 27.87 -15.65 -11.90
N SER A 81 26.88 -16.41 -11.46
CA SER A 81 25.91 -17.07 -12.35
C SER A 81 24.52 -16.45 -12.38
N GLY A 82 24.29 -15.32 -11.70
CA GLY A 82 22.94 -14.75 -11.54
C GLY A 82 22.89 -13.24 -11.39
N LEU A 83 21.67 -12.70 -11.41
CA LEU A 83 21.38 -11.29 -11.14
C LEU A 83 20.51 -11.16 -9.88
N PRO A 84 20.76 -10.16 -9.01
CA PRO A 84 19.92 -9.93 -7.85
C PRO A 84 18.50 -9.58 -8.26
N THR A 85 17.55 -9.92 -7.41
CA THR A 85 16.14 -9.53 -7.61
C THR A 85 15.99 -8.01 -7.58
N HIS A 86 15.33 -7.45 -8.58
CA HIS A 86 14.98 -6.03 -8.63
C HIS A 86 13.48 -5.84 -8.52
N VAL A 87 13.07 -4.81 -7.79
CA VAL A 87 11.67 -4.37 -7.71
C VAL A 87 11.60 -2.93 -8.20
N GLN A 88 10.79 -2.71 -9.22
CA GLN A 88 10.54 -1.39 -9.79
C GLN A 88 9.12 -0.98 -9.41
N TRP A 89 9.01 0.10 -8.66
CA TRP A 89 7.73 0.56 -8.14
C TRP A 89 7.12 1.63 -9.03
N THR A 90 5.82 1.50 -9.27
CA THR A 90 4.98 2.63 -9.69
C THR A 90 4.20 3.06 -8.46
N LEU A 91 4.49 4.26 -7.94
CA LEU A 91 3.92 4.76 -6.69
C LEU A 91 3.12 6.04 -6.93
N PRO A 92 2.05 6.27 -6.16
CA PRO A 92 1.34 7.54 -6.19
C PRO A 92 2.23 8.67 -5.64
N ALA A 93 1.87 9.90 -5.98
CA ALA A 93 2.56 11.08 -5.46
C ALA A 93 2.55 11.09 -3.92
N GLY A 94 3.68 11.46 -3.31
CA GLY A 94 3.85 11.51 -1.86
C GLY A 94 4.25 10.18 -1.19
N VAL A 95 4.35 9.09 -1.95
CA VAL A 95 4.85 7.80 -1.45
C VAL A 95 6.24 7.53 -2.01
N THR A 96 7.16 7.15 -1.12
CA THR A 96 8.54 6.77 -1.48
C THR A 96 8.84 5.38 -0.97
N ALA A 97 9.41 4.52 -1.81
CA ALA A 97 9.96 3.24 -1.39
C ALA A 97 11.39 3.42 -0.87
N GLY A 98 11.70 2.78 0.26
CA GLY A 98 13.08 2.62 0.73
C GLY A 98 13.80 1.45 0.06
N ASP A 99 15.01 1.16 0.54
CA ASP A 99 15.77 0.00 0.11
C ASP A 99 15.04 -1.33 0.39
N ILE A 100 15.34 -2.35 -0.42
CA ILE A 100 14.86 -3.70 -0.17
C ILE A 100 15.45 -4.21 1.15
N ALA A 101 14.58 -4.52 2.10
CA ALA A 101 14.93 -5.27 3.31
C ALA A 101 15.09 -6.76 2.94
N TRP A 102 16.31 -7.16 2.63
CA TRP A 102 16.62 -8.52 2.21
C TRP A 102 16.53 -9.51 3.39
N PRO A 103 15.76 -10.61 3.29
CA PRO A 103 15.80 -11.65 4.30
C PRO A 103 17.15 -12.36 4.29
N LEU A 104 17.48 -13.02 5.40
CA LEU A 104 18.67 -13.85 5.48
C LEU A 104 18.61 -15.00 4.44
N PRO A 105 19.62 -15.14 3.57
CA PRO A 105 19.59 -16.15 2.52
C PRO A 105 20.00 -17.53 3.05
N LYS A 106 19.64 -18.58 2.31
CA LYS A 106 20.26 -19.89 2.42
C LYS A 106 21.33 -20.02 1.33
N LYS A 107 22.55 -20.38 1.71
CA LYS A 107 23.61 -20.68 0.75
C LYS A 107 23.37 -22.06 0.14
N ILE A 108 23.42 -22.13 -1.18
CA ILE A 108 23.43 -23.40 -1.91
C ILE A 108 24.91 -23.71 -2.18
N PRO A 109 25.46 -24.78 -1.60
CA PRO A 109 26.83 -25.17 -1.88
C PRO A 109 26.93 -25.64 -3.33
N ILE A 110 27.77 -24.97 -4.09
CA ILE A 110 28.27 -25.48 -5.36
C ILE A 110 29.44 -26.41 -5.01
N GLY A 111 29.51 -27.58 -5.67
CA GLY A 111 30.62 -28.54 -5.50
C GLY A 111 31.98 -27.87 -5.74
N PRO A 112 33.10 -28.57 -5.50
CA PRO A 112 34.43 -27.99 -5.67
C PRO A 112 34.53 -27.37 -7.07
N LEU A 113 34.72 -26.05 -7.10
CA LEU A 113 35.09 -25.33 -8.31
C LEU A 113 36.53 -25.78 -8.60
N ALA A 114 36.74 -26.36 -9.78
CA ALA A 114 38.05 -26.87 -10.21
C ALA A 114 39.12 -25.77 -10.21
#